data_AF-A0A6V7KZA0-F1
#
_entry.id   AF-A0A6V7KZA0-F1
#
_cell.length_a   1.000
_cell.length_b   1.000
_cell.length_c   1.000
_cell.angle_alpha   90.00
_cell.angle_beta   90.00
_cell.angle_gamma   90.00
#
_symmetry.space_group_name_H-M   'P 1'
#
loop_
_entity.id
_entity.type
_entity.pdbx_description
1 polymer ?
#
loop_
_entity_poly.entity_id
_entity_poly.type
_entity_poly.pdbx_seq_one_letter_code
_entity_poly.pdbx_strand_id
1 'polypeptide(L)'
;FSIEGPSKAKIECNDNGDGTADVTYLPTAPGHYAVHILCDNEDIPKSPYIAHIAPAGDFHPDKVEVHGPGIQPEGVHRDKPTTFTVDPRKAGQAPLEVAIEDAMGRQVPVKLENKPDGTVQAHYNPTSGCQHVVMVNYGGVATNKSPYRVKVTSPLNPAMVQAFGPGLDKGVKSNTPTHFNVDCREAGNGELDVNMTGPDGRDLPITLTDNEDGTYTVDYVAPQPGTYKVDLNYGGLKVPKCPIKVNVQPHVDVSKIKVEGLEP
;
A
#
# COMPACT_ATOMS: atom_id res chain seq x y z
N PHE A 1 6.97 -4.35 -19.93
CA PHE A 1 5.83 -5.21 -20.29
C PHE A 1 6.02 -5.76 -21.69
N SER A 2 5.73 -7.04 -21.90
CA SER A 2 5.58 -7.63 -23.23
C SER A 2 4.39 -8.60 -23.23
N ILE A 3 3.79 -8.79 -24.39
CA ILE A 3 2.69 -9.74 -24.57
C ILE A 3 3.02 -10.63 -25.76
N GLU A 4 2.98 -11.93 -25.52
CA GLU A 4 3.23 -12.96 -26.53
C GLU A 4 1.97 -13.80 -26.72
N GLY A 5 1.60 -14.08 -27.97
CA GLY A 5 0.43 -14.88 -28.25
C GLY A 5 0.01 -14.89 -29.72
N PRO A 6 -1.22 -15.38 -30.00
CA PRO A 6 -1.74 -15.58 -31.35
C PRO A 6 -1.82 -14.33 -32.25
N SER A 7 -1.78 -13.13 -31.68
CA SER A 7 -1.74 -11.87 -32.43
C SER A 7 -0.88 -10.83 -31.72
N LYS A 8 -0.48 -9.77 -32.44
CA LYS A 8 0.12 -8.60 -31.80
C LYS A 8 -0.97 -7.85 -31.03
N ALA A 9 -0.76 -7.61 -29.74
CA ALA A 9 -1.64 -6.76 -28.95
C ALA A 9 -1.06 -5.34 -28.87
N LYS A 10 -1.91 -4.32 -29.04
CA LYS A 10 -1.55 -2.95 -28.66
C LYS A 10 -1.49 -2.91 -27.14
N ILE A 11 -0.43 -2.33 -26.57
CA ILE A 11 -0.26 -2.17 -25.12
C ILE A 11 -0.23 -0.68 -24.80
N GLU A 12 -1.00 -0.29 -23.80
CA GLU A 12 -1.00 1.05 -23.22
C GLU A 12 -0.71 0.91 -21.72
N CYS A 13 0.18 1.75 -21.21
CA CYS A 13 0.55 1.77 -19.80
C CYS A 13 0.35 3.20 -19.29
N ASN A 14 -0.42 3.33 -18.21
CA ASN A 14 -0.64 4.59 -17.51
C ASN A 14 -0.06 4.49 -16.11
N ASP A 15 0.96 5.29 -15.81
CA ASP A 15 1.44 5.46 -14.44
C ASP A 15 0.46 6.37 -13.67
N ASN A 16 0.06 5.93 -12.49
CA ASN A 16 -0.91 6.66 -11.67
C ASN A 16 -0.24 7.61 -10.66
N GLY A 17 1.09 7.57 -10.52
CA GLY A 17 1.84 8.43 -9.61
C GLY A 17 1.67 8.10 -8.12
N ASP A 18 1.11 6.92 -7.82
CA ASP A 18 0.88 6.40 -6.46
C ASP A 18 1.60 5.06 -6.23
N GLY A 19 2.62 4.78 -7.05
CA GLY A 19 3.31 3.49 -7.09
C GLY A 19 2.55 2.38 -7.82
N THR A 20 1.37 2.65 -8.38
CA THR A 20 0.61 1.71 -9.22
C THR A 20 0.59 2.15 -10.69
N ALA A 21 0.44 1.19 -11.60
CA ALA A 21 0.25 1.47 -13.03
C ALA A 21 -0.91 0.63 -13.61
N ASP A 22 -1.68 1.22 -14.51
CA ASP A 22 -2.71 0.54 -15.29
C ASP A 22 -2.15 0.11 -16.64
N VAL A 23 -2.25 -1.18 -16.95
CA VAL A 23 -1.82 -1.73 -18.24
C VAL A 23 -3.05 -2.25 -18.98
N THR A 24 -3.34 -1.64 -20.13
CA THR A 24 -4.39 -2.10 -21.03
C THR A 24 -3.77 -2.76 -22.25
N TYR A 25 -4.34 -3.88 -22.68
CA TYR A 25 -3.94 -4.54 -23.91
C TYR A 25 -5.13 -4.96 -24.77
N LEU A 26 -4.98 -4.86 -26.09
CA LEU A 26 -6.03 -5.16 -27.06
C LEU A 26 -5.57 -6.24 -28.05
N PRO A 27 -5.77 -7.54 -27.73
CA PRO A 27 -5.49 -8.64 -28.64
C PRO A 27 -6.56 -8.70 -29.75
N THR A 28 -6.17 -9.08 -30.97
CA THR A 28 -7.09 -9.15 -32.12
C THR A 28 -7.48 -10.57 -32.53
N ALA A 29 -6.95 -11.59 -31.85
CA ALA A 29 -7.27 -13.00 -32.09
C ALA A 29 -7.48 -13.75 -30.76
N PRO A 30 -8.40 -14.72 -30.70
CA PRO A 30 -8.59 -15.54 -29.52
C PRO A 30 -7.40 -16.47 -29.25
N GLY A 31 -7.26 -16.92 -28.00
CA GLY A 31 -6.27 -17.90 -27.55
C GLY A 31 -5.55 -17.48 -26.27
N HIS A 32 -4.49 -18.21 -25.94
CA HIS A 32 -3.68 -17.94 -24.75
C HIS A 32 -2.60 -16.91 -25.04
N TYR A 33 -2.51 -15.88 -24.20
CA TYR A 33 -1.48 -14.85 -24.26
C TYR A 33 -0.66 -14.89 -22.97
N ALA A 34 0.67 -14.88 -23.11
CA ALA A 34 1.59 -14.70 -22.00
C ALA A 34 1.85 -13.20 -21.82
N VAL A 35 1.46 -12.65 -20.67
CA VAL A 35 1.67 -11.26 -20.28
C VAL A 35 2.86 -11.21 -19.34
N HIS A 36 3.98 -10.68 -19.83
CA HIS A 36 5.19 -10.49 -19.05
C HIS A 36 5.20 -9.11 -18.39
N ILE A 37 5.32 -9.11 -17.07
CA ILE A 37 5.56 -7.93 -16.25
C ILE A 37 7.02 -7.98 -15.81
N LEU A 38 7.81 -7.00 -16.25
CA LEU A 38 9.26 -6.99 -16.08
C LEU A 38 9.69 -5.85 -15.14
N CYS A 39 10.63 -6.13 -14.25
CA CYS A 39 11.38 -5.16 -13.44
C CYS A 39 12.88 -5.39 -13.71
N ASP A 40 13.63 -4.33 -14.05
CA ASP A 40 15.05 -4.43 -14.45
C ASP A 40 15.32 -5.48 -15.56
N ASN A 41 14.38 -5.62 -16.50
CA ASN A 41 14.36 -6.63 -17.57
C ASN A 41 14.20 -8.08 -17.12
N GLU A 42 13.85 -8.34 -15.87
CA GLU A 42 13.53 -9.66 -15.34
C GLU A 42 12.03 -9.78 -15.02
N ASP A 43 11.45 -10.97 -15.25
CA ASP A 43 10.07 -11.26 -14.88
C ASP A 43 9.88 -11.11 -13.36
N ILE A 44 8.84 -10.36 -12.96
CA ILE A 44 8.44 -10.31 -11.56
C ILE A 44 7.90 -11.66 -11.09
N PRO A 45 7.80 -11.93 -9.78
CA PRO A 45 7.16 -13.14 -9.29
C PRO A 45 5.76 -13.34 -9.89
N LYS A 46 5.48 -14.57 -10.35
CA LYS A 46 4.26 -15.01 -11.06
C LYS A 46 4.12 -14.55 -12.52
N SER A 47 5.03 -13.72 -13.03
CA SER A 47 5.13 -13.46 -14.46
C SER A 47 5.79 -14.67 -15.17
N PRO A 48 5.35 -15.06 -16.38
CA PRO A 48 4.24 -14.48 -17.12
C PRO A 48 2.86 -14.90 -16.58
N TYR A 49 1.93 -13.96 -16.67
CA TYR A 49 0.51 -14.20 -16.41
C TYR A 49 -0.16 -14.70 -17.70
N ILE A 50 -0.87 -15.83 -17.63
CA ILE A 50 -1.54 -16.41 -18.80
C ILE A 50 -2.97 -15.88 -18.89
N ALA A 51 -3.23 -15.03 -19.88
CA ALA A 51 -4.55 -14.53 -20.22
C ALA A 51 -5.21 -15.44 -21.28
N HIS A 52 -6.45 -15.85 -21.05
CA HIS A 52 -7.24 -16.58 -22.05
C HIS A 52 -8.23 -15.63 -22.72
N ILE A 53 -7.97 -15.31 -23.99
CA ILE A 53 -8.82 -14.43 -24.78
C ILE A 53 -9.84 -15.28 -25.51
N ALA A 54 -11.10 -15.15 -25.08
CA ALA A 54 -12.21 -15.81 -25.75
C ALA A 54 -12.51 -15.15 -27.12
N PRO A 55 -13.16 -15.89 -28.04
CA PRO A 55 -13.75 -15.28 -29.23
C PRO A 55 -14.70 -14.13 -28.85
N ALA A 56 -14.81 -13.12 -29.72
CA ALA A 56 -15.73 -12.02 -29.50
C ALA A 56 -17.16 -12.55 -29.35
N GLY A 57 -17.76 -12.28 -28.19
CA GLY A 57 -19.17 -12.59 -27.91
C GLY A 57 -20.09 -11.43 -28.28
N ASP A 58 -21.40 -11.69 -28.23
CA ASP A 58 -22.44 -10.67 -28.42
C ASP A 58 -22.73 -9.94 -27.09
N PHE A 59 -21.70 -9.29 -26.55
CA PHE A 59 -21.78 -8.47 -25.34
C PHE A 59 -20.84 -7.26 -25.43
N HIS A 60 -21.14 -6.23 -24.64
CA HIS A 60 -20.51 -4.91 -24.71
C HIS A 60 -20.14 -4.40 -23.31
N PRO A 61 -18.95 -4.75 -22.79
CA PRO A 61 -18.48 -4.35 -21.47
C PRO A 61 -18.41 -2.81 -21.28
N ASP A 62 -18.20 -2.08 -22.37
CA ASP A 62 -18.20 -0.60 -22.41
C ASP A 62 -19.59 0.00 -22.14
N LYS A 63 -20.67 -0.77 -22.33
CA LYS A 63 -22.04 -0.35 -22.04
C LYS A 63 -22.50 -0.68 -20.63
N VAL A 64 -21.65 -1.32 -19.81
CA VAL A 64 -21.92 -1.53 -18.38
C VAL A 64 -21.68 -0.21 -17.64
N GLU A 65 -22.70 0.26 -16.92
CA GLU A 65 -22.59 1.46 -16.09
C GLU A 65 -22.35 1.05 -14.63
N VAL A 66 -21.34 1.63 -13.98
CA VAL A 66 -21.04 1.36 -12.56
C VAL A 66 -21.07 2.69 -11.81
N HIS A 67 -21.84 2.75 -10.73
CA HIS A 67 -21.99 3.96 -9.93
C HIS A 67 -22.31 3.65 -8.47
N GLY A 68 -22.03 4.60 -7.56
CA GLY A 68 -22.37 4.49 -6.15
C GLY A 68 -21.22 4.92 -5.23
N PRO A 69 -21.47 4.97 -3.91
CA PRO A 69 -20.48 5.44 -2.94
C PRO A 69 -19.26 4.52 -2.81
N GLY A 70 -19.43 3.20 -2.97
CA GLY A 70 -18.38 2.21 -2.79
C GLY A 70 -17.30 2.18 -3.88
N ILE A 71 -17.41 3.00 -4.92
CA ILE A 71 -16.41 3.15 -6.00
C ILE A 71 -15.96 4.59 -6.20
N GLN A 72 -16.32 5.50 -5.28
CA GLN A 72 -15.79 6.86 -5.29
C GLN A 72 -14.34 6.88 -4.80
N PRO A 73 -13.49 7.80 -5.30
CA PRO A 73 -12.11 7.92 -4.83
C PRO A 73 -11.99 8.17 -3.32
N GLU A 74 -12.98 8.82 -2.72
CA GLU A 74 -13.04 9.17 -1.29
C GLU A 74 -14.43 8.89 -0.69
N GLY A 75 -14.53 8.97 0.64
CA GLY A 75 -15.79 8.84 1.37
C GLY A 75 -16.11 7.42 1.84
N VAL A 76 -15.26 6.44 1.52
CA VAL A 76 -15.33 5.10 2.09
C VAL A 76 -14.48 5.04 3.36
N HIS A 77 -15.01 4.40 4.41
CA HIS A 77 -14.37 4.31 5.71
C HIS A 77 -14.16 2.86 6.11
N ARG A 78 -13.06 2.59 6.80
CA ARG A 78 -12.75 1.29 7.36
C ARG A 78 -13.85 0.83 8.31
N ASP A 79 -14.17 -0.46 8.26
CA ASP A 79 -15.17 -1.16 9.07
C ASP A 79 -16.60 -0.62 8.90
N LYS A 80 -16.85 0.22 7.88
CA LYS A 80 -18.19 0.68 7.50
C LYS A 80 -18.63 0.03 6.18
N PRO A 81 -19.79 -0.64 6.15
CA PRO A 81 -20.29 -1.22 4.92
C PRO A 81 -20.59 -0.14 3.89
N THR A 82 -20.29 -0.42 2.62
CA THR A 82 -20.61 0.44 1.49
C THR A 82 -21.12 -0.39 0.31
N THR A 83 -21.66 0.29 -0.69
CA THR A 83 -22.26 -0.36 -1.87
C THR A 83 -21.99 0.39 -3.15
N PHE A 84 -22.07 -0.32 -4.27
CA PHE A 84 -22.18 0.28 -5.58
C PHE A 84 -23.10 -0.58 -6.46
N THR A 85 -23.60 0.00 -7.53
CA THR A 85 -24.51 -0.64 -8.49
C THR A 85 -23.78 -0.85 -9.80
N VAL A 86 -23.97 -2.03 -10.39
CA VAL A 86 -23.57 -2.38 -11.74
C VAL A 86 -24.84 -2.55 -12.58
N ASP A 87 -24.95 -1.79 -13.67
CA ASP A 87 -26.05 -1.86 -14.63
C ASP A 87 -25.55 -2.45 -15.96
N PRO A 88 -25.77 -3.75 -16.21
CA PRO A 88 -25.37 -4.42 -17.44
C PRO A 88 -26.47 -4.39 -18.52
N ARG A 89 -27.60 -3.71 -18.34
CA ARG A 89 -28.80 -3.89 -19.18
C ARG A 89 -28.61 -3.55 -20.66
N LYS A 90 -27.61 -2.73 -20.98
CA LYS A 90 -27.23 -2.33 -22.35
C LYS A 90 -26.08 -3.15 -22.92
N ALA A 91 -25.53 -4.10 -22.15
CA ALA A 91 -24.28 -4.78 -22.43
C ALA A 91 -24.44 -6.18 -23.04
N GLY A 92 -25.66 -6.63 -23.36
CA GLY A 92 -25.89 -8.03 -23.75
C GLY A 92 -25.88 -8.96 -22.54
N GLN A 93 -25.65 -10.26 -22.76
CA GLN A 93 -25.62 -11.27 -21.68
C GLN A 93 -24.23 -11.88 -21.56
N ALA A 94 -23.57 -11.63 -20.43
CA ALA A 94 -22.31 -12.25 -20.07
C ALA A 94 -22.16 -12.34 -18.53
N PRO A 95 -21.23 -13.17 -18.02
CA PRO A 95 -20.92 -13.23 -16.59
C PRO A 95 -20.39 -11.89 -16.05
N LEU A 96 -20.85 -11.48 -14.87
CA LEU A 96 -20.30 -10.36 -14.11
C LEU A 96 -19.34 -10.89 -13.04
N GLU A 97 -18.15 -10.33 -12.99
CA GLU A 97 -17.14 -10.62 -11.98
C GLU A 97 -16.72 -9.32 -11.29
N VAL A 98 -16.71 -9.34 -9.96
CA VAL A 98 -16.25 -8.23 -9.12
C VAL A 98 -15.21 -8.77 -8.15
N ALA A 99 -14.04 -8.14 -8.14
CA ALA A 99 -12.97 -8.42 -7.20
C ALA A 99 -12.52 -7.13 -6.53
N ILE A 100 -12.18 -7.20 -5.25
CA ILE A 100 -11.70 -6.05 -4.48
C ILE A 100 -10.44 -6.48 -3.75
N GLU A 101 -9.36 -5.74 -3.96
CA GLU A 101 -8.07 -5.96 -3.30
C GLU A 101 -7.64 -4.69 -2.60
N ASP A 102 -7.01 -4.83 -1.45
CA ASP A 102 -6.33 -3.70 -0.80
C ASP A 102 -4.88 -3.55 -1.29
N ALA A 103 -4.19 -2.48 -0.88
CA ALA A 103 -2.82 -2.19 -1.30
C ALA A 103 -1.79 -3.29 -0.93
N MET A 104 -2.14 -4.24 -0.05
CA MET A 104 -1.30 -5.39 0.32
C MET A 104 -1.67 -6.66 -0.48
N GLY A 105 -2.59 -6.56 -1.44
CA GLY A 105 -3.11 -7.69 -2.21
C GLY A 105 -4.08 -8.58 -1.43
N ARG A 106 -4.63 -8.11 -0.28
CA ARG A 106 -5.62 -8.87 0.48
C ARG A 106 -6.98 -8.72 -0.18
N GLN A 107 -7.65 -9.84 -0.42
CA GLN A 107 -8.99 -9.87 -0.98
C GLN A 107 -10.02 -9.35 0.04
N VAL A 108 -10.88 -8.44 -0.40
CA VAL A 108 -12.03 -7.95 0.36
C VAL A 108 -13.29 -8.67 -0.15
N PRO A 109 -13.99 -9.42 0.71
CA PRO A 109 -15.21 -10.12 0.31
C PRO A 109 -16.28 -9.15 -0.20
N VAL A 110 -16.79 -9.44 -1.40
CA VAL A 110 -17.91 -8.72 -2.02
C VAL A 110 -19.11 -9.65 -2.16
N LYS A 111 -20.28 -9.17 -1.75
CA LYS A 111 -21.56 -9.85 -1.96
C LYS A 111 -22.31 -9.17 -3.11
N LEU A 112 -22.65 -9.93 -4.13
CA LEU A 112 -23.47 -9.46 -5.25
C LEU A 112 -24.94 -9.84 -5.03
N GLU A 113 -25.84 -8.89 -5.26
CA GLU A 113 -27.28 -9.06 -5.15
C GLU A 113 -27.98 -8.60 -6.43
N ASN A 114 -28.59 -9.54 -7.16
CA ASN A 114 -29.38 -9.23 -8.35
C ASN A 114 -30.68 -8.52 -7.95
N LYS A 115 -30.98 -7.40 -8.59
CA LYS A 115 -32.21 -6.63 -8.36
C LYS A 115 -33.25 -6.93 -9.45
N PRO A 116 -34.56 -6.80 -9.14
CA PRO A 116 -35.62 -7.06 -10.11
C PRO A 116 -35.60 -6.17 -11.37
N ASP A 117 -34.95 -5.01 -11.28
CA ASP A 117 -34.82 -4.06 -12.38
C ASP A 117 -33.70 -4.42 -13.38
N GLY A 118 -33.00 -5.54 -13.14
CA GLY A 118 -31.89 -6.04 -13.96
C GLY A 118 -30.52 -5.50 -13.57
N THR A 119 -30.42 -4.67 -12.52
CA THR A 119 -29.14 -4.21 -11.98
C THR A 119 -28.59 -5.19 -10.93
N VAL A 120 -27.30 -5.07 -10.62
CA VAL A 120 -26.64 -5.85 -9.56
C VAL A 120 -26.09 -4.88 -8.52
N GLN A 121 -26.48 -5.07 -7.26
CA GLN A 121 -25.92 -4.30 -6.15
C GLN A 121 -24.75 -5.09 -5.53
N ALA A 122 -23.57 -4.47 -5.50
CA ALA A 122 -22.40 -5.00 -4.83
C ALA A 122 -22.31 -4.40 -3.42
N HIS A 123 -22.08 -5.26 -2.43
CA HIS A 123 -21.92 -4.90 -1.02
C HIS A 123 -20.55 -5.37 -0.54
N TYR A 124 -19.78 -4.49 0.08
CA TYR A 124 -18.53 -4.88 0.75
C TYR A 124 -18.31 -4.05 2.02
N ASN A 125 -17.45 -4.56 2.91
CA ASN A 125 -17.03 -3.87 4.11
C ASN A 125 -15.48 -3.89 4.15
N PRO A 126 -14.81 -2.76 3.88
CA PRO A 126 -13.36 -2.73 3.86
C PRO A 126 -12.81 -2.79 5.29
N THR A 127 -11.81 -3.63 5.50
CA THR A 127 -11.23 -3.89 6.82
C THR A 127 -9.86 -3.25 7.04
N SER A 128 -9.30 -2.62 6.01
CA SER A 128 -8.00 -1.91 6.06
C SER A 128 -8.14 -0.45 5.69
N GLY A 129 -7.30 0.39 6.31
CA GLY A 129 -7.30 1.85 6.11
C GLY A 129 -6.41 2.33 4.97
N CYS A 130 -6.49 1.69 3.80
CA CYS A 130 -5.57 1.96 2.69
C CYS A 130 -6.30 2.05 1.35
N GLN A 131 -5.55 2.28 0.27
CA GLN A 131 -6.11 2.23 -1.07
C GLN A 131 -6.63 0.82 -1.40
N HIS A 132 -7.84 0.77 -1.95
CA HIS A 132 -8.45 -0.44 -2.48
C HIS A 132 -8.62 -0.30 -3.99
N VAL A 133 -8.50 -1.41 -4.70
CA VAL A 133 -8.73 -1.53 -6.14
C VAL A 133 -9.97 -2.40 -6.34
N VAL A 134 -11.04 -1.79 -6.86
CA VAL A 134 -12.28 -2.47 -7.22
C VAL A 134 -12.26 -2.76 -8.71
N MET A 135 -12.13 -4.04 -9.06
CA MET A 135 -12.18 -4.52 -10.44
C MET A 135 -13.60 -4.98 -10.76
N VAL A 136 -14.19 -4.41 -11.81
CA VAL A 136 -15.48 -4.84 -12.37
C VAL A 136 -15.24 -5.33 -13.80
N ASN A 137 -15.49 -6.61 -14.03
CA ASN A 137 -15.31 -7.27 -15.32
C ASN A 137 -16.64 -7.86 -15.80
N TYR A 138 -16.93 -7.73 -17.09
CA TYR A 138 -18.11 -8.28 -17.73
C TYR A 138 -17.68 -9.14 -18.92
N GLY A 139 -18.04 -10.44 -18.89
CA GLY A 139 -17.57 -11.43 -19.86
C GLY A 139 -16.04 -11.58 -19.87
N GLY A 140 -15.39 -11.40 -18.72
CA GLY A 140 -13.93 -11.47 -18.58
C GLY A 140 -13.17 -10.22 -19.05
N VAL A 141 -13.88 -9.15 -19.43
CA VAL A 141 -13.28 -7.89 -19.90
C VAL A 141 -13.62 -6.78 -18.92
N ALA A 142 -12.65 -5.93 -18.58
CA ALA A 142 -12.87 -4.78 -17.71
C ALA A 142 -13.94 -3.83 -18.27
N THR A 143 -14.84 -3.36 -17.42
CA THR A 143 -15.85 -2.36 -17.79
C THR A 143 -15.23 -0.97 -17.90
N ASN A 144 -15.99 -0.01 -18.43
CA ASN A 144 -15.56 1.39 -18.47
C ASN A 144 -15.15 1.91 -17.09
N LYS A 145 -13.95 2.50 -16.99
CA LYS A 145 -13.32 3.01 -15.76
C LYS A 145 -12.88 1.97 -14.73
N SER A 146 -13.11 0.68 -14.97
CA SER A 146 -12.49 -0.36 -14.17
C SER A 146 -10.99 -0.41 -14.52
N PRO A 147 -10.08 -0.47 -13.54
CA PRO A 147 -10.34 -0.57 -12.09
C PRO A 147 -10.66 0.78 -11.42
N TYR A 148 -11.48 0.74 -10.36
CA TYR A 148 -11.75 1.90 -9.49
C TYR A 148 -10.79 1.89 -8.30
N ARG A 149 -10.07 2.99 -8.09
CA ARG A 149 -9.23 3.21 -6.90
C ARG A 149 -10.03 3.94 -5.83
N VAL A 150 -10.14 3.34 -4.65
CA VAL A 150 -10.95 3.82 -3.53
C VAL A 150 -10.04 4.01 -2.32
N LYS A 151 -9.86 5.25 -1.87
CA LYS A 151 -9.12 5.54 -0.63
C LYS A 151 -10.02 5.26 0.57
N VAL A 152 -9.76 4.14 1.25
CA VAL A 152 -10.48 3.80 2.49
C VAL A 152 -9.80 4.50 3.66
N THR A 153 -10.57 5.33 4.36
CA THR A 153 -10.04 6.09 5.49
C THR A 153 -10.35 5.40 6.82
N SER A 154 -9.34 5.26 7.67
CA SER A 154 -9.54 4.87 9.07
C SER A 154 -9.83 6.10 9.94
N PRO A 155 -10.62 5.96 11.02
CA PRO A 155 -10.69 6.98 12.06
C PRO A 155 -9.29 7.26 12.63
N LEU A 156 -9.01 8.51 13.01
CA LEU A 156 -7.77 8.87 13.68
C LEU A 156 -7.62 8.04 14.98
N ASN A 157 -6.58 7.23 15.06
CA ASN A 157 -6.27 6.41 16.22
C ASN A 157 -4.74 6.28 16.42
N PRO A 158 -4.13 7.14 17.26
CA PRO A 158 -2.70 7.11 17.55
C PRO A 158 -2.21 5.78 18.15
N ALA A 159 -3.10 4.96 18.71
CA ALA A 159 -2.75 3.64 19.25
C ALA A 159 -2.31 2.63 18.18
N MET A 160 -2.63 2.91 16.91
CA MET A 160 -2.23 2.07 15.78
C MET A 160 -0.87 2.48 15.19
N VAL A 161 -0.27 3.58 15.64
CA VAL A 161 1.08 3.99 15.21
C VAL A 161 2.11 3.03 15.80
N GLN A 162 3.02 2.53 14.98
CA GLN A 162 4.09 1.62 15.38
C GLN A 162 5.45 2.17 14.99
N ALA A 163 6.41 2.14 15.89
CA ALA A 163 7.79 2.52 15.60
C ALA A 163 8.73 1.32 15.80
N PHE A 164 9.60 1.07 14.82
CA PHE A 164 10.52 -0.07 14.82
C PHE A 164 11.77 0.22 13.99
N GLY A 165 12.86 -0.50 14.24
CA GLY A 165 14.10 -0.37 13.47
C GLY A 165 15.34 -0.26 14.35
N PRO A 166 16.55 -0.31 13.73
CA PRO A 166 17.81 -0.43 14.45
C PRO A 166 18.10 0.76 15.38
N GLY A 167 17.55 1.94 15.09
CA GLY A 167 17.64 3.13 15.92
C GLY A 167 16.79 3.10 17.20
N LEU A 168 15.94 2.09 17.39
CA LEU A 168 15.17 1.87 18.64
C LEU A 168 15.63 0.61 19.39
N ASP A 169 16.48 -0.21 18.77
CA ASP A 169 16.93 -1.49 19.30
C ASP A 169 18.07 -1.38 20.33
N LYS A 170 18.41 -2.52 20.94
CA LYS A 170 19.59 -2.63 21.80
C LYS A 170 20.86 -2.58 20.94
N GLY A 171 21.82 -1.72 21.32
CA GLY A 171 23.14 -1.68 20.69
C GLY A 171 23.38 -0.47 19.80
N VAL A 172 22.49 0.53 19.79
CA VAL A 172 22.77 1.84 19.21
C VAL A 172 24.04 2.42 19.85
N LYS A 173 24.97 2.89 19.01
CA LYS A 173 26.26 3.47 19.44
C LYS A 173 26.27 4.98 19.21
N SER A 174 26.91 5.72 20.11
CA SER A 174 27.12 7.17 19.95
C SER A 174 27.90 7.48 18.67
N ASN A 175 27.70 8.64 18.06
CA ASN A 175 28.40 9.12 16.86
C ASN A 175 28.29 8.18 15.64
N THR A 176 27.32 7.28 15.64
CA THR A 176 27.02 6.39 14.51
C THR A 176 25.64 6.75 13.97
N PRO A 177 25.49 7.08 12.67
CA PRO A 177 24.18 7.26 12.06
C PRO A 177 23.32 6.00 12.17
N THR A 178 22.05 6.18 12.49
CA THR A 178 21.05 5.11 12.54
C THR A 178 19.67 5.67 12.19
N HIS A 179 18.71 4.78 11.99
CA HIS A 179 17.35 5.14 11.64
C HIS A 179 16.33 4.23 12.33
N PHE A 180 15.08 4.67 12.36
CA PHE A 180 13.92 3.83 12.63
C PHE A 180 12.75 4.26 11.74
N ASN A 181 11.78 3.38 11.59
CA ASN A 181 10.58 3.61 10.81
C ASN A 181 9.37 3.81 11.73
N VAL A 182 8.42 4.61 11.28
CA VAL A 182 7.11 4.81 11.92
C VAL A 182 6.03 4.43 10.92
N ASP A 183 5.25 3.40 11.23
CA ASP A 183 4.12 2.93 10.44
C ASP A 183 2.82 3.54 10.99
N CYS A 184 2.18 4.38 10.18
CA CYS A 184 0.94 5.08 10.52
C CYS A 184 -0.25 4.60 9.66
N ARG A 185 -0.07 3.57 8.82
CA ARG A 185 -1.06 3.17 7.80
C ARG A 185 -2.43 2.82 8.38
N GLU A 186 -2.46 2.28 9.60
CA GLU A 186 -3.71 1.92 10.28
C GLU A 186 -4.18 2.97 11.30
N ALA A 187 -3.48 4.09 11.44
CA ALA A 187 -3.79 5.16 12.40
C ALA A 187 -4.80 6.19 11.88
N GLY A 188 -5.28 6.05 10.64
CA GLY A 188 -6.18 7.02 10.02
C GLY A 188 -5.46 8.30 9.59
N ASN A 189 -6.20 9.29 9.10
CA ASN A 189 -5.59 10.52 8.60
C ASN A 189 -5.08 11.41 9.75
N GLY A 190 -3.77 11.62 9.84
CA GLY A 190 -3.15 12.50 10.82
C GLY A 190 -1.72 12.90 10.41
N GLU A 191 -1.24 14.00 10.97
CA GLU A 191 0.15 14.46 10.82
C GLU A 191 1.02 13.80 11.89
N LEU A 192 2.18 13.28 11.50
CA LEU A 192 3.17 12.71 12.41
C LEU A 192 4.13 13.81 12.89
N ASP A 193 4.28 13.92 14.20
CA ASP A 193 5.27 14.76 14.86
C ASP A 193 6.19 13.88 15.72
N VAL A 194 7.50 14.05 15.54
CA VAL A 194 8.54 13.25 16.18
C VAL A 194 9.51 14.19 16.87
N ASN A 195 9.66 14.04 18.19
CA ASN A 195 10.72 14.69 18.94
C ASN A 195 11.62 13.65 19.59
N MET A 196 12.92 13.92 19.62
CA MET A 196 13.88 13.09 20.30
C MET A 196 14.69 13.94 21.28
N THR A 197 14.71 13.57 22.55
CA THR A 197 15.40 14.33 23.59
C THR A 197 16.55 13.52 24.19
N GLY A 198 17.70 14.17 24.34
CA GLY A 198 18.93 13.61 24.90
C GLY A 198 18.94 13.47 26.42
N PRO A 199 19.97 12.82 26.97
CA PRO A 199 20.12 12.62 28.42
C PRO A 199 20.34 13.93 29.19
N ASP A 200 20.77 15.00 28.51
CA ASP A 200 20.91 16.36 29.04
C ASP A 200 19.61 17.17 28.97
N GLY A 201 18.51 16.56 28.48
CA GLY A 201 17.21 17.19 28.33
C GLY A 201 17.08 18.10 27.12
N ARG A 202 18.08 18.13 26.21
CA ARG A 202 18.03 18.92 24.98
C ARG A 202 17.47 18.11 23.83
N ASP A 203 16.76 18.78 22.92
CA ASP A 203 16.28 18.15 21.70
C ASP A 203 17.45 17.76 20.80
N LEU A 204 17.35 16.57 20.23
CA LEU A 204 18.27 16.00 19.27
C LEU A 204 17.71 16.27 17.87
N PRO A 205 18.49 16.90 16.98
CA PRO A 205 18.09 17.04 15.59
C PRO A 205 17.87 15.68 14.93
N ILE A 206 16.77 15.56 14.20
CA ILE A 206 16.41 14.39 13.39
C ILE A 206 16.16 14.81 11.94
N THR A 207 16.21 13.85 11.03
CA THR A 207 15.66 14.01 9.67
C THR A 207 14.45 13.10 9.54
N LEU A 208 13.29 13.66 9.17
CA LEU A 208 12.05 12.93 8.94
C LEU A 208 11.78 12.88 7.43
N THR A 209 11.60 11.68 6.90
CA THR A 209 11.23 11.42 5.51
C THR A 209 9.87 10.76 5.45
N ASP A 210 8.92 11.36 4.72
CA ASP A 210 7.65 10.73 4.36
C ASP A 210 7.87 9.85 3.13
N ASN A 211 7.55 8.56 3.26
CA ASN A 211 7.74 7.59 2.18
C ASN A 211 6.52 7.55 1.22
N GLU A 212 5.52 8.40 1.43
CA GLU A 212 4.29 8.53 0.62
C GLU A 212 3.40 7.27 0.59
N ASP A 213 3.71 6.27 1.41
CA ASP A 213 2.97 5.01 1.56
C ASP A 213 2.31 4.87 2.96
N GLY A 214 2.31 5.96 3.74
CA GLY A 214 1.84 6.00 5.13
C GLY A 214 2.88 5.53 6.16
N THR A 215 4.12 5.28 5.74
CA THR A 215 5.27 5.08 6.62
C THR A 215 6.23 6.26 6.55
N TYR A 216 7.01 6.44 7.62
CA TYR A 216 8.00 7.50 7.74
C TYR A 216 9.33 6.91 8.18
N THR A 217 10.42 7.50 7.72
CA THR A 217 11.78 7.16 8.13
C THR A 217 12.37 8.30 8.96
N VAL A 218 12.89 7.98 10.14
CA VAL A 218 13.54 8.92 11.04
C VAL A 218 15.02 8.58 11.16
N ASP A 219 15.88 9.48 10.67
CA ASP A 219 17.34 9.37 10.78
C ASP A 219 17.87 10.28 11.88
N TYR A 220 18.83 9.77 12.66
CA TYR A 220 19.50 10.56 13.70
C TYR A 220 20.93 10.09 13.99
N VAL A 221 21.70 10.96 14.66
CA VAL A 221 23.02 10.64 15.21
C VAL A 221 23.06 11.07 16.67
N ALA A 222 23.20 10.11 17.60
CA ALA A 222 23.32 10.42 19.03
C ALA A 222 24.77 10.83 19.37
N PRO A 223 25.05 12.08 19.78
CA PRO A 223 26.43 12.55 19.97
C PRO A 223 27.14 11.94 21.19
N GLN A 224 26.37 11.48 22.18
CA GLN A 224 26.92 10.96 23.44
C GLN A 224 26.17 9.72 23.93
N PRO A 225 26.81 8.88 24.75
CA PRO A 225 26.15 7.77 25.42
C PRO A 225 25.11 8.26 26.43
N GLY A 226 24.06 7.47 26.62
CA GLY A 226 23.00 7.76 27.59
C GLY A 226 21.63 7.31 27.13
N THR A 227 20.62 7.61 27.95
CA THR A 227 19.22 7.32 27.62
C THR A 227 18.59 8.51 26.91
N TYR A 228 18.19 8.28 25.66
CA TYR A 228 17.40 9.19 24.85
C TYR A 228 15.91 8.81 24.95
N LYS A 229 15.05 9.79 24.71
CA LYS A 229 13.59 9.62 24.67
C LYS A 229 13.09 9.99 23.29
N VAL A 230 12.26 9.16 22.70
CA VAL A 230 11.53 9.44 21.45
C VAL A 230 10.07 9.64 21.81
N ASP A 231 9.55 10.83 21.57
CA ASP A 231 8.15 11.18 21.73
C ASP A 231 7.50 11.25 20.35
N LEU A 232 6.39 10.55 20.18
CA LEU A 232 5.60 10.53 18.94
C LEU A 232 4.21 11.11 19.22
N ASN A 233 3.79 12.05 18.39
CA ASN A 233 2.43 12.55 18.33
C ASN A 233 1.85 12.29 16.93
N TYR A 234 0.57 11.93 16.86
CA TYR A 234 -0.12 11.68 15.60
C TYR A 234 -1.48 12.35 15.59
N GLY A 235 -1.73 13.22 14.60
CA GLY A 235 -2.95 14.03 14.53
C GLY A 235 -3.15 14.90 15.77
N GLY A 236 -2.06 15.42 16.35
CA GLY A 236 -2.07 16.24 17.58
C GLY A 236 -2.30 15.46 18.88
N LEU A 237 -2.37 14.12 18.82
CA LEU A 237 -2.58 13.26 19.98
C LEU A 237 -1.32 12.44 20.27
N LYS A 238 -1.03 12.20 21.55
CA LYS A 238 0.13 11.38 21.96
C LYS A 238 -0.05 9.93 21.53
N VAL A 239 0.98 9.36 20.91
CA VAL A 239 1.04 7.93 20.62
C VAL A 239 1.24 7.16 21.92
N PRO A 240 0.43 6.12 22.22
CA PRO A 240 0.62 5.28 23.39
C PRO A 240 2.01 4.64 23.44
N LYS A 241 2.50 4.35 24.64
CA LYS A 241 3.85 3.81 24.91
C LYS A 241 5.02 4.78 24.63
N CYS A 242 4.75 6.03 24.24
CA CYS A 242 5.73 7.10 24.28
C CYS A 242 5.85 7.74 25.69
N PRO A 243 7.04 8.23 26.07
CA PRO A 243 8.28 8.21 25.29
C PRO A 243 8.91 6.81 25.20
N ILE A 244 9.40 6.45 24.01
CA ILE A 244 10.23 5.27 23.78
C ILE A 244 11.64 5.58 24.30
N LYS A 245 12.20 4.71 25.13
CA LYS A 245 13.55 4.90 25.67
C LYS A 245 14.58 4.17 24.81
N VAL A 246 15.57 4.90 24.33
CA VAL A 246 16.70 4.36 23.56
C VAL A 246 17.98 4.49 24.38
N ASN A 247 18.67 3.38 24.63
CA ASN A 247 19.94 3.39 25.38
C ASN A 247 21.11 3.36 24.41
N VAL A 248 21.79 4.51 24.28
CA VAL A 248 22.94 4.70 23.40
C VAL A 248 24.22 4.32 24.14
N GLN A 249 25.00 3.44 23.54
CA GLN A 249 26.26 2.91 24.08
C GLN A 249 27.46 3.75 23.62
N PRO A 250 28.58 3.73 24.36
CA PRO A 250 29.84 4.31 23.90
C PRO A 250 30.29 3.69 22.58
N HIS A 251 30.70 4.55 21.65
CA HIS A 251 31.44 4.12 20.49
C HIS A 251 32.89 3.85 20.89
N VAL A 252 33.17 2.61 21.27
CA VAL A 252 34.52 2.14 21.53
C VAL A 252 35.21 1.89 20.20
N ASP A 253 36.17 2.76 19.86
CA ASP A 253 37.09 2.54 18.75
C ASP A 253 38.14 1.51 19.16
N VAL A 254 37.86 0.25 18.84
CA VAL A 254 38.72 -0.89 19.21
C VAL A 254 40.13 -0.78 18.61
N SER A 255 40.32 -0.01 17.53
CA SER A 255 41.64 0.23 16.94
C SER A 255 42.56 1.08 17.82
N LYS A 256 41.99 1.80 18.79
CA LYS A 256 42.72 2.61 19.77
C LYS A 256 42.96 1.89 21.10
N ILE A 257 42.48 0.65 21.24
CA ILE A 257 42.75 -0.16 22.41
C ILE A 257 44.19 -0.64 22.33
N LYS A 258 45.02 -0.22 23.29
CA LYS A 258 46.35 -0.78 23.51
C LYS A 258 46.27 -1.81 24.64
N VAL A 259 46.88 -2.97 24.42
CA VAL A 259 47.08 -3.97 25.45
C VAL A 259 48.57 -3.98 25.79
N GLU A 260 48.91 -3.67 27.04
CA GLU A 260 50.27 -3.75 27.57
C GLU A 260 50.33 -4.87 28.62
N GLY A 261 51.46 -5.59 28.71
CA GLY A 261 51.70 -6.61 29.76
C GLY A 261 51.17 -8.02 29.46
N LEU A 262 50.93 -8.38 28.20
CA LEU A 262 50.80 -9.79 27.82
C LEU A 262 52.19 -10.41 27.74
N GLU A 263 52.78 -10.71 28.89
CA GLU A 263 53.95 -11.58 28.96
C GLU A 263 53.52 -13.06 28.93
N PRO A 264 54.23 -13.93 28.18
CA PRO A 264 53.93 -15.36 28.06
C PRO A 264 54.18 -16.17 29.34
#